data_AF-A0A950GXY7-F1
#
_entry.id   AF-A0A950GXY7-F1
#
_cell.length_a   1.000
_cell.length_b   1.000
_cell.length_c   1.000
_cell.angle_alpha   90.00
_cell.angle_beta   90.00
_cell.angle_gamma   90.00
#
_symmetry.space_group_name_H-M   'P 1'
#
loop_
_entity.id
_entity.type
_entity.pdbx_description
1 polymer ?
#
loop_
_entity_poly.entity_id
_entity_poly.type
_entity_poly.pdbx_seq_one_letter_code
_entity_poly.pdbx_strand_id
1 'polypeptide(L)'
;WQIIKYGPAGVREGGFRTVAIADAPPRVLEVALRAARAIGQGLYGVDVKEVGDEVVVIEVNDNPNLDHGVEDQVGKDEIWNRILQWFIKRIDA
;
A
#
# COMPACT_ATOMS: atom_id res chain seq x y z
N TRP A 1 -4.67 10.41 12.34
CA TRP A 1 -4.55 10.61 10.88
C TRP A 1 -5.96 10.61 10.31
N GLN A 2 -6.32 11.58 9.46
CA GLN A 2 -7.68 11.72 8.94
C GLN A 2 -7.62 11.97 7.43
N ILE A 3 -8.01 10.96 6.67
CA ILE A 3 -8.04 11.00 5.19
C ILE A 3 -9.41 11.45 4.68
N ILE A 4 -10.46 11.19 5.48
CA ILE A 4 -11.84 11.54 5.20
C ILE A 4 -12.35 12.55 6.22
N LYS A 5 -12.82 13.71 5.74
CA LYS A 5 -13.44 14.75 6.54
C LYS A 5 -14.95 14.75 6.34
N TYR A 6 -15.68 14.43 7.41
CA TYR A 6 -17.13 14.56 7.47
C TYR A 6 -17.52 15.97 7.95
N GLY A 7 -18.51 16.57 7.33
CA GLY A 7 -19.06 17.85 7.78
C GLY A 7 -20.46 18.12 7.24
N PRO A 8 -21.10 19.24 7.64
CA PRO A 8 -22.46 19.59 7.21
C PRO A 8 -22.60 19.72 5.68
N ALA A 9 -21.50 20.02 4.99
CA ALA A 9 -21.44 20.12 3.52
C ALA A 9 -21.13 18.78 2.82
N GLY A 10 -21.13 17.66 3.54
CA GLY A 10 -20.85 16.33 3.02
C GLY A 10 -19.47 15.79 3.39
N VAL A 11 -18.98 14.85 2.58
CA VAL A 11 -17.72 14.14 2.78
C VAL A 11 -16.64 14.72 1.86
N ARG A 12 -15.45 14.99 2.40
CA ARG A 12 -14.26 15.36 1.62
C ARG A 12 -13.14 14.36 1.85
N GLU A 13 -12.50 13.96 0.77
CA GLU A 13 -11.29 13.14 0.78
C GLU A 13 -10.23 13.75 -0.14
N GLY A 14 -8.98 13.35 0.06
CA GLY A 14 -7.88 13.69 -0.84
C GLY A 14 -7.93 12.85 -2.12
N GLY A 15 -7.15 13.25 -3.13
CA GLY A 15 -6.93 12.41 -4.32
C GLY A 15 -5.91 11.30 -4.06
N PHE A 16 -5.87 10.33 -4.97
CA PHE A 16 -4.85 9.29 -5.00
C PHE A 16 -4.17 9.27 -6.37
N ARG A 17 -2.97 8.70 -6.43
CA ARG A 17 -2.25 8.44 -7.67
C ARG A 17 -1.47 7.15 -7.52
N THR A 18 -1.73 6.21 -8.41
CA THR A 18 -0.94 4.98 -8.53
C THR A 18 0.32 5.27 -9.34
N VAL A 19 1.46 4.73 -8.88
CA VAL A 19 2.77 4.91 -9.52
C VAL A 19 3.41 3.56 -9.80
N ALA A 20 4.30 3.48 -10.80
CA ALA A 20 5.12 2.29 -10.95
C ALA A 20 6.03 2.13 -9.73
N ILE A 21 6.39 0.89 -9.38
CA ILE A 21 7.32 0.62 -8.28
C ILE A 21 8.65 1.37 -8.49
N ALA A 22 9.11 1.47 -9.74
CA ALA A 22 10.35 2.17 -10.09
C ALA A 22 10.28 3.69 -9.87
N ASP A 23 9.07 4.27 -9.86
CA ASP A 23 8.85 5.70 -9.67
C ASP A 23 8.56 6.05 -8.20
N ALA A 24 8.38 5.06 -7.33
CA ALA A 24 8.15 5.28 -5.92
C ALA A 24 9.44 5.76 -5.23
N PRO A 25 9.38 6.78 -4.34
CA PRO A 25 10.56 7.26 -3.64
C PRO A 25 11.26 6.13 -2.87
N PRO A 26 12.58 5.91 -3.05
CA PRO A 26 13.29 4.78 -2.42
C PRO A 26 13.16 4.76 -0.89
N ARG A 27 13.20 5.92 -0.23
CA ARG A 27 13.01 6.05 1.23
C ARG A 27 11.64 5.55 1.71
N VAL A 28 10.59 5.76 0.91
CA VAL A 28 9.23 5.33 1.22
C VAL A 28 9.16 3.80 1.13
N LEU A 29 9.72 3.23 0.07
CA LEU A 29 9.80 1.77 -0.11
C LEU A 29 10.60 1.11 1.02
N GLU A 30 11.74 1.68 1.41
CA GLU A 30 12.58 1.15 2.48
C GLU A 30 11.81 1.08 3.81
N VAL A 31 11.19 2.20 4.21
CA VAL A 31 10.43 2.26 5.48
C VAL A 31 9.24 1.31 5.44
N ALA A 32 8.48 1.28 4.35
CA ALA A 32 7.33 0.38 4.21
C ALA A 32 7.74 -1.10 4.29
N LEU A 33 8.82 -1.49 3.60
CA LEU A 33 9.33 -2.86 3.62
C LEU A 33 9.87 -3.24 5.00
N ARG A 34 10.54 -2.33 5.72
CA ARG A 34 11.00 -2.58 7.09
C ARG A 34 9.82 -2.78 8.04
N ALA A 35 8.76 -1.98 7.90
CA ALA A 35 7.54 -2.12 8.70
C ALA A 35 6.87 -3.48 8.46
N ALA A 36 6.65 -3.87 7.21
CA ALA A 36 6.06 -5.15 6.85
C ALA A 36 6.88 -6.35 7.38
N ARG A 37 8.21 -6.32 7.22
CA ARG A 37 9.11 -7.39 7.69
C ARG A 37 9.15 -7.52 9.22
N ALA A 38 8.88 -6.44 9.94
CA ALA A 38 8.80 -6.49 11.40
C ALA A 38 7.57 -7.29 11.87
N ILE A 39 6.51 -7.37 11.06
CA ILE A 39 5.33 -8.19 11.36
C ILE A 39 5.55 -9.65 10.96
N GLY A 40 6.07 -9.90 9.75
CA GLY A 40 6.35 -11.26 9.32
C GLY A 40 6.48 -11.42 7.80
N GLN A 41 6.16 -12.61 7.31
CA GLN A 41 6.26 -13.00 5.90
C GLN A 41 4.88 -13.18 5.25
N GLY A 42 3.97 -12.25 5.52
CA GLY A 42 2.62 -12.16 4.96
C GLY A 42 2.49 -11.17 3.78
N LEU A 43 1.24 -10.91 3.40
CA LEU A 43 0.83 -9.80 2.55
C LEU A 43 0.33 -8.67 3.46
N TYR A 44 0.94 -7.50 3.39
CA TYR A 44 0.60 -6.37 4.25
C TYR A 44 0.38 -5.10 3.44
N GLY A 45 -0.63 -4.32 3.83
CA GLY A 45 -0.74 -2.92 3.45
C GLY A 45 0.01 -2.07 4.45
N VAL A 46 0.75 -1.07 3.99
CA VAL A 46 1.51 -0.17 4.88
C VAL A 46 1.20 1.27 4.52
N ASP A 47 0.61 1.98 5.47
CA ASP A 47 0.39 3.41 5.36
C ASP A 47 1.60 4.15 5.92
N VAL A 48 2.22 4.97 5.08
CA VAL A 48 3.32 5.85 5.46
C VAL A 48 2.95 7.31 5.25
N LYS A 49 3.54 8.17 6.06
CA LYS A 49 3.44 9.61 5.92
C LYS A 49 4.82 10.21 5.76
N GLU A 50 5.00 10.99 4.71
CA GLU A 50 6.18 11.81 4.50
C GLU A 50 5.98 13.20 5.12
N VAL A 51 6.94 13.66 5.92
CA VAL A 51 6.95 14.98 6.56
C VAL A 51 8.34 15.59 6.41
N GLY A 52 8.49 16.50 5.44
CA GLY A 52 9.83 17.01 5.07
C GLY A 52 10.69 15.86 4.53
N ASP A 53 11.83 15.63 5.16
CA ASP A 53 12.75 14.54 4.79
C ASP A 53 12.48 13.22 5.53
N GLU A 54 11.54 13.21 6.48
CA GLU A 54 11.20 12.06 7.30
C GLU A 54 10.05 11.24 6.70
N VAL A 55 10.13 9.91 6.79
CA VAL A 55 9.03 8.99 6.46
C VAL A 55 8.67 8.19 7.71
N VAL A 56 7.42 8.33 8.15
CA VAL A 56 6.91 7.65 9.34
C VAL A 56 5.84 6.64 8.99
N VAL A 57 5.85 5.50 9.68
CA VAL A 57 4.80 4.48 9.56
C VAL A 57 3.58 4.92 10.36
N ILE A 58 2.40 4.81 9.76
CA ILE A 58 1.11 5.12 10.40
C ILE A 58 0.38 3.84 10.77
N GLU A 59 0.31 2.88 9.85
CA GLU A 59 -0.40 1.61 10.02
C GLU A 59 0.30 0.49 9.23
N VAL A 60 0.22 -0.73 9.76
CA VAL A 60 0.48 -1.97 9.02
C VAL A 60 -0.75 -2.86 9.17
N ASN A 61 -1.38 -3.21 8.05
CA ASN A 61 -2.60 -4.01 8.00
C ASN A 61 -2.31 -5.38 7.38
N ASP A 62 -2.64 -6.45 8.10
CA ASP A 62 -2.43 -7.86 7.72
C ASP A 62 -3.53 -8.43 6.81
N ASN A 63 -4.63 -7.71 6.66
CA ASN A 63 -5.67 -7.97 5.68
C ASN A 63 -5.98 -6.68 4.89
N PRO A 64 -5.02 -6.23 4.05
CA PRO A 64 -5.20 -4.99 3.32
C PRO A 64 -6.29 -5.12 2.26
N ASN A 65 -6.96 -4.00 1.99
CA ASN A 65 -7.82 -3.90 0.82
C ASN A 65 -6.96 -3.80 -0.45
N LEU A 66 -7.49 -4.36 -1.55
CA LEU A 66 -6.96 -4.20 -2.90
C LEU A 66 -8.15 -3.91 -3.80
N ASP A 67 -8.12 -2.79 -4.50
CA ASP A 67 -9.22 -2.23 -5.27
C ASP A 67 -8.88 -2.21 -6.77
N HIS A 68 -9.67 -2.93 -7.56
CA HIS A 68 -9.56 -2.86 -9.02
C HIS A 68 -9.82 -1.44 -9.51
N GLY A 69 -8.93 -0.95 -10.39
CA GLY A 69 -8.92 0.44 -10.82
C GLY A 69 -8.08 1.36 -9.94
N VAL A 70 -7.47 0.86 -8.85
CA VAL A 70 -6.51 1.58 -8.00
C VAL A 70 -5.13 0.94 -8.11
N GLU A 71 -4.90 -0.25 -7.54
CA GLU A 71 -3.57 -0.90 -7.53
C GLU A 71 -3.07 -1.25 -8.93
N ASP A 72 -4.00 -1.55 -9.85
CA ASP A 72 -3.71 -2.04 -11.19
C ASP A 72 -3.71 -0.94 -12.26
N GLN A 73 -3.77 0.34 -11.87
CA GLN A 73 -3.72 1.45 -12.83
C GLN A 73 -2.46 1.44 -13.69
N VAL A 74 -1.33 1.00 -13.12
CA VAL A 74 -0.04 0.93 -13.81
C VAL A 74 0.29 -0.51 -14.23
N GLY A 75 0.38 -1.43 -13.27
CA GLY A 75 0.82 -2.80 -13.52
C GLY A 75 -0.24 -3.71 -14.15
N LYS A 76 -1.52 -3.28 -14.23
CA LYS A 76 -2.63 -4.05 -14.80
C LYS A 76 -2.69 -5.47 -14.20
N ASP A 77 -3.06 -6.45 -15.03
CA ASP A 77 -3.20 -7.87 -14.68
C ASP A 77 -1.94 -8.48 -14.04
N GLU A 78 -0.76 -7.93 -14.31
CA GLU A 78 0.48 -8.46 -13.76
C GLU A 78 0.55 -8.32 -12.23
N ILE A 79 -0.05 -7.29 -11.64
CA ILE A 79 -0.10 -7.15 -10.18
C ILE A 79 -0.91 -8.29 -9.57
N TRP A 80 -2.08 -8.57 -10.13
CA TRP A 80 -2.95 -9.64 -9.67
C TRP A 80 -2.30 -11.02 -9.85
N ASN A 81 -1.66 -11.26 -11.00
CA ASN A 81 -0.91 -12.49 -11.26
C ASN A 81 0.21 -12.69 -10.23
N ARG A 82 0.99 -11.66 -9.93
CA ARG A 82 2.09 -11.76 -8.96
C ARG A 82 1.60 -12.05 -7.54
N ILE A 83 0.49 -11.43 -7.11
CA ILE A 83 -0.12 -11.69 -5.81
C ILE A 83 -0.62 -13.15 -5.73
N LEU A 84 -1.38 -13.59 -6.74
CA LEU A 84 -1.88 -14.98 -6.79
C LEU A 84 -0.74 -16.00 -6.78
N GLN A 85 0.27 -15.80 -7.62
CA GLN A 85 1.44 -16.68 -7.69
C GLN A 85 2.21 -16.74 -6.36
N TRP A 86 2.24 -15.64 -5.60
CA TRP A 86 2.88 -15.61 -4.29
C TRP A 86 2.14 -16.47 -3.25
N PHE A 87 0.79 -16.50 -3.30
CA PHE A 87 -0.04 -17.33 -2.43
C PHE A 87 0.00 -18.80 -2.84
N ILE A 88 -0.12 -19.11 -4.14
CA ILE A 88 -0.05 -20.50 -4.66
C ILE A 88 1.24 -21.17 -4.17
N LYS A 89 2.39 -20.51 -4.37
CA LYS A 89 3.70 -21.02 -3.92
C LYS A 89 3.81 -21.31 -2.42
N ARG A 90 2.97 -20.69 -1.59
CA ARG A 90 2.97 -20.88 -0.12
C ARG A 90 1.99 -21.94 0.34
N ILE A 91 0.90 -22.13 -0.38
CA ILE A 91 -0.08 -23.17 -0.09
C ILE A 91 0.48 -24.55 -0.50
N ASP A 92 1.23 -24.59 -1.59
CA ASP A 92 1.82 -25.84 -2.11
C ASP A 92 3.13 -26.28 -1.40
N ALA A 93 3.66 -25.46 -0.50
CA ALA A 93 4.92 -25.68 0.21
C ALA A 93 4.71 -26.35 1.58
#